data_AF-A0A1V5L6R2-F1
#
_entry.id   AF-A0A1V5L6R2-F1
#
_cell.length_a   1.000
_cell.length_b   1.000
_cell.length_c   1.000
_cell.angle_alpha   90.00
_cell.angle_beta   90.00
_cell.angle_gamma   90.00
#
_symmetry.space_group_name_H-M   'P 1'
#
loop_
_entity.id
_entity.type
_entity.pdbx_description
1 polymer ?
#
loop_
_entity_poly.entity_id
_entity_poly.type
_entity_poly.pdbx_seq_one_letter_code
_entity_poly.pdbx_strand_id
1 'polypeptide(L)'
;MTITGSIGAVSAKFDLTNTLKKMGVGVETINYGKNADIFSPLSKMTKEQRDVLDGLTEHVYKDFTAKVMMSRNLNDKEIDNVARGRVFSGLDANGLKLVDEFGGILKAYEMAKKESGIAGASNLIILPRQKSPFEVFSEMFENQGFDAFLSIDSLLSILTKSNNKNKIMAKSQPVYIN
;
A
#
# COMPACT_ATOMS: atom_id res chain seq x y z
N MET A 1 5.84 -13.75 10.04
CA MET A 1 6.05 -14.41 8.73
C MET A 1 6.21 -13.32 7.69
N THR A 2 7.24 -13.40 6.85
CA THR A 2 7.49 -12.42 5.78
C THR A 2 7.39 -13.11 4.44
N ILE A 3 6.80 -12.42 3.47
CA ILE A 3 6.83 -12.79 2.05
C ILE A 3 7.61 -11.68 1.35
N THR A 4 8.63 -12.06 0.58
CA THR A 4 9.56 -11.11 -0.06
C THR A 4 10.05 -11.64 -1.41
N GLY A 5 11.02 -10.99 -2.02
CA GLY A 5 11.48 -11.26 -3.40
C GLY A 5 10.76 -10.35 -4.38
N SER A 6 10.10 -10.93 -5.38
CA SER A 6 9.47 -10.22 -6.49
C SER A 6 10.46 -9.32 -7.25
N ILE A 7 11.69 -9.81 -7.43
CA ILE A 7 12.72 -9.10 -8.20
C ILE A 7 12.40 -9.27 -9.69
N GLY A 8 11.67 -8.30 -10.23
CA GLY A 8 11.13 -8.30 -11.58
C GLY A 8 10.58 -6.92 -11.97
N ALA A 9 10.23 -6.76 -13.23
CA ALA A 9 9.56 -5.58 -13.74
C ALA A 9 8.40 -6.00 -14.67
N VAL A 10 7.30 -5.26 -14.62
CA VAL A 10 6.14 -5.49 -15.47
C VAL A 10 5.56 -4.15 -15.91
N SER A 11 5.25 -4.03 -17.20
CA SER A 11 4.46 -2.94 -17.74
C SER A 11 3.12 -3.46 -18.19
N ALA A 12 2.06 -2.74 -17.84
CA ALA A 12 0.70 -3.09 -18.21
C ALA A 12 -0.08 -1.86 -18.65
N LYS A 13 -1.05 -2.09 -19.54
CA LYS A 13 -1.95 -1.07 -20.06
C LYS A 13 -3.32 -1.68 -20.26
N PHE A 14 -4.36 -0.94 -19.92
CA PHE A 14 -5.73 -1.31 -20.21
C PHE A 14 -6.09 -0.96 -21.66
N ASP A 15 -6.94 -1.79 -22.28
CA ASP A 15 -7.53 -1.52 -23.59
C ASP A 15 -9.06 -1.59 -23.44
N LEU A 16 -9.71 -0.42 -23.48
CA LEU A 16 -11.15 -0.28 -23.38
C LEU A 16 -11.82 -0.08 -24.74
N THR A 17 -11.07 -0.11 -25.85
CA THR A 17 -11.59 0.20 -27.19
C THR A 17 -12.77 -0.70 -27.57
N ASN A 18 -12.66 -2.00 -27.30
CA ASN A 18 -13.74 -2.96 -27.58
C ASN A 18 -14.95 -2.75 -26.66
N THR A 19 -14.73 -2.35 -25.41
CA THR A 19 -15.80 -2.08 -24.44
C THR A 19 -16.60 -0.84 -24.85
N LEU A 20 -15.90 0.25 -25.12
CA LEU A 20 -16.53 1.51 -25.55
C LEU A 20 -17.27 1.37 -26.87
N LYS A 21 -16.70 0.62 -27.82
CA LYS A 21 -17.37 0.27 -29.07
C LYS A 21 -18.70 -0.45 -28.85
N LYS A 22 -18.76 -1.39 -27.90
CA LYS A 22 -20.02 -2.10 -27.54
C LYS A 22 -21.04 -1.19 -26.88
N MET A 23 -20.59 -0.16 -26.17
CA MET A 23 -21.44 0.85 -25.55
C MET A 23 -21.92 1.94 -26.52
N GLY A 24 -21.49 1.89 -27.78
CA GLY A 24 -21.80 2.93 -28.77
C GLY A 24 -21.05 4.25 -28.54
N VAL A 25 -19.97 4.23 -27.74
CA VAL A 25 -19.15 5.42 -27.45
C VAL A 25 -18.04 5.54 -28.48
N GLY A 26 -18.06 6.62 -29.26
CA GLY A 26 -16.97 7.02 -30.14
C GLY A 26 -15.91 7.82 -29.39
N VAL A 27 -14.63 7.55 -29.68
CA VAL A 27 -13.51 8.33 -29.15
C VAL A 27 -12.66 8.81 -30.32
N GLU A 28 -12.43 10.11 -30.37
CA GLU A 28 -11.44 10.73 -31.24
C GLU A 28 -10.30 11.28 -30.38
N THR A 29 -9.06 11.17 -30.87
CA THR A 29 -7.88 11.63 -30.13
C THR A 29 -6.99 12.42 -31.06
N ILE A 30 -6.59 13.61 -30.61
CA ILE A 30 -5.65 14.48 -31.33
C ILE A 30 -4.33 14.41 -30.59
N ASN A 31 -3.31 13.84 -31.25
CA ASN A 31 -1.98 13.65 -30.70
C ASN A 31 -0.96 14.48 -31.48
N TYR A 32 -0.09 15.20 -30.76
CA TYR A 32 1.06 15.89 -31.36
C TYR A 32 2.30 14.99 -31.50
N GLY A 33 2.41 13.94 -30.67
CA GLY A 33 3.52 13.00 -30.68
C GLY A 33 3.07 11.57 -30.97
N LYS A 34 3.90 10.79 -31.68
CA LYS A 34 3.61 9.41 -32.08
C LYS A 34 3.25 8.48 -30.92
N ASN A 35 3.84 8.70 -29.75
CA ASN A 35 3.63 7.91 -28.53
C ASN A 35 2.96 8.72 -27.41
N ALA A 36 2.34 9.86 -27.74
CA ALA A 36 1.74 10.75 -26.74
C ALA A 36 0.59 10.08 -25.95
N ASP A 37 -0.05 9.07 -26.54
CA ASP A 37 -1.15 8.30 -25.95
C ASP A 37 -0.74 6.89 -25.53
N ILE A 38 0.56 6.61 -25.36
CA ILE A 38 1.08 5.24 -25.14
C ILE A 38 0.44 4.51 -23.94
N PHE A 39 -0.03 5.22 -22.91
CA PHE A 39 -0.75 4.66 -21.76
C PHE A 39 -2.27 4.88 -21.80
N SER A 40 -2.80 5.47 -22.87
CA SER A 40 -4.23 5.76 -23.00
C SER A 40 -5.06 4.47 -23.04
N PRO A 41 -6.07 4.30 -22.17
CA PRO A 41 -6.95 3.13 -22.24
C PRO A 41 -7.88 3.17 -23.45
N LEU A 42 -7.95 4.29 -24.16
CA LEU A 42 -8.90 4.55 -25.24
C LEU A 42 -8.35 4.22 -26.64
N SER A 43 -7.07 3.85 -26.74
CA SER A 43 -6.44 3.42 -27.98
C SER A 43 -5.78 2.05 -27.82
N LYS A 44 -5.67 1.29 -28.91
CA LYS A 44 -4.91 0.03 -28.91
C LYS A 44 -3.43 0.33 -29.00
N MET A 45 -2.64 -0.42 -28.25
CA MET A 45 -1.18 -0.29 -28.30
C MET A 45 -0.66 -0.75 -29.66
N THR A 46 0.12 0.11 -30.31
CA THR A 46 0.80 -0.25 -31.56
C THR A 46 2.03 -1.13 -31.29
N LYS A 47 2.59 -1.75 -32.33
CA LYS A 47 3.85 -2.49 -32.20
C LYS A 47 5.00 -1.59 -31.74
N GLU A 48 5.11 -0.39 -32.30
CA GLU A 48 6.14 0.59 -31.91
C GLU A 48 6.02 0.99 -30.44
N GLN A 49 4.80 1.26 -29.97
CA GLN A 49 4.53 1.56 -28.57
C GLN A 49 4.86 0.37 -27.65
N ARG A 50 4.57 -0.86 -28.08
CA ARG A 50 4.94 -2.08 -27.35
C ARG A 50 6.45 -2.19 -27.22
N ASP A 51 7.19 -2.04 -28.31
CA ASP A 51 8.65 -2.14 -28.32
C ASP A 51 9.28 -1.08 -27.38
N VAL A 52 8.68 0.12 -27.29
CA VAL A 52 9.09 1.17 -26.33
C VAL A 52 8.85 0.76 -24.88
N LEU A 53 7.67 0.23 -24.54
CA LEU A 53 7.38 -0.21 -23.17
C LEU A 53 8.20 -1.44 -22.77
N ASP A 54 8.45 -2.36 -23.71
CA ASP A 54 9.31 -3.52 -23.48
C ASP A 54 10.74 -3.07 -23.15
N GLY A 55 11.29 -2.11 -23.92
CA GLY A 55 12.60 -1.52 -23.64
C GLY A 55 12.68 -0.80 -22.29
N LEU A 56 11.63 -0.05 -21.90
CA LEU A 56 11.56 0.57 -20.58
C LEU A 56 11.53 -0.49 -19.46
N THR A 57 10.73 -1.54 -19.63
CA THR A 57 10.61 -2.64 -18.67
C THR A 57 11.93 -3.37 -18.50
N GLU A 58 12.62 -3.65 -19.61
CA GLU A 58 13.94 -4.28 -19.61
C GLU A 58 14.97 -3.41 -18.90
N HIS A 59 14.97 -2.10 -19.13
CA HIS A 59 15.87 -1.18 -18.45
C HIS A 59 15.68 -1.21 -16.93
N VAL A 60 14.42 -1.11 -16.47
CA VAL A 60 14.09 -1.19 -15.03
C VAL A 60 14.50 -2.55 -14.46
N TYR A 61 14.26 -3.64 -15.19
CA TYR A 61 14.66 -4.98 -14.74
C TYR A 61 16.18 -5.13 -14.58
N LYS A 62 16.95 -4.64 -15.55
CA LYS A 62 18.42 -4.66 -15.51
C LYS A 62 18.97 -3.82 -14.34
N ASP A 63 18.44 -2.62 -14.15
CA ASP A 63 18.85 -1.76 -13.04
C ASP A 63 18.52 -2.39 -11.67
N PHE A 64 17.32 -2.96 -11.52
CA PHE A 64 16.92 -3.60 -10.26
C PHE A 64 17.79 -4.83 -9.97
N THR A 65 17.99 -5.72 -10.95
CA THR A 65 18.84 -6.91 -10.77
C THR A 65 20.29 -6.55 -10.47
N ALA A 66 20.86 -5.53 -11.15
CA ALA A 66 22.20 -5.03 -10.86
C ALA A 66 22.34 -4.52 -9.42
N LYS A 67 21.38 -3.73 -8.93
CA LYS A 67 21.37 -3.24 -7.55
C LYS A 67 21.32 -4.37 -6.53
N VAL A 68 20.52 -5.41 -6.80
CA VAL A 68 20.44 -6.60 -5.92
C VAL A 68 21.77 -7.34 -5.93
N MET A 69 22.36 -7.58 -7.10
CA MET A 69 23.67 -8.23 -7.21
C MET A 69 24.75 -7.49 -6.44
N MET A 70 24.85 -6.17 -6.60
CA MET A 70 25.82 -5.33 -5.89
C MET A 70 25.59 -5.36 -4.37
N SER A 71 24.34 -5.22 -3.94
CA SER A 71 24.01 -5.13 -2.50
C SER A 71 24.15 -6.47 -1.78
N ARG A 72 23.90 -7.58 -2.47
CA ARG A 72 23.89 -8.94 -1.89
C ARG A 72 25.11 -9.78 -2.29
N ASN A 73 26.03 -9.19 -3.06
CA ASN A 73 27.23 -9.82 -3.61
C ASN A 73 26.91 -11.14 -4.33
N LEU A 74 25.93 -11.10 -5.25
CA LEU A 74 25.49 -12.26 -6.04
C LEU A 74 26.14 -12.26 -7.42
N ASN A 75 26.48 -13.46 -7.91
CA ASN A 75 26.88 -13.65 -9.30
C ASN A 75 25.68 -13.84 -10.24
N ASP A 76 25.93 -13.90 -11.55
CA ASP A 76 24.91 -14.03 -12.60
C ASP A 76 24.00 -15.27 -12.43
N LYS A 77 24.56 -16.38 -11.96
CA LYS A 77 23.78 -17.61 -11.73
C LYS A 77 22.90 -17.48 -10.49
N GLU A 78 23.41 -16.84 -9.44
CA GLU A 78 22.67 -16.62 -8.20
C GLU A 78 21.51 -15.64 -8.42
N ILE A 79 21.73 -14.53 -9.14
CA ILE A 79 20.63 -13.58 -9.44
C ILE A 79 19.55 -14.24 -10.31
N ASP A 80 19.90 -15.08 -11.28
CA ASP A 80 18.91 -15.75 -12.13
C ASP A 80 17.98 -16.69 -11.34
N ASN A 81 18.47 -17.29 -10.26
CA ASN A 81 17.68 -18.14 -9.37
C ASN A 81 16.65 -17.36 -8.55
N VAL A 82 16.96 -16.11 -8.20
CA VAL A 82 16.13 -15.29 -7.29
C VAL A 82 15.33 -14.20 -8.00
N ALA A 83 15.66 -13.89 -9.26
CA ALA A 83 14.97 -12.88 -10.05
C ALA A 83 13.75 -13.46 -10.80
N ARG A 84 13.34 -12.79 -11.88
CA ARG A 84 12.20 -13.15 -12.73
C ARG A 84 10.85 -13.12 -12.00
N GLY A 85 10.72 -12.22 -11.04
CA GLY A 85 9.47 -11.99 -10.30
C GLY A 85 9.08 -13.10 -9.32
N ARG A 86 10.00 -14.02 -8.98
CA ARG A 86 9.73 -15.10 -8.02
C ARG A 86 9.53 -14.53 -6.62
N VAL A 87 8.60 -15.14 -5.88
CA VAL A 87 8.27 -14.77 -4.50
C VAL A 87 8.78 -15.85 -3.56
N PHE A 88 9.33 -15.42 -2.43
CA PHE A 88 9.96 -16.29 -1.44
C PHE A 88 9.39 -16.03 -0.05
N SER A 89 9.34 -17.07 0.77
CA SER A 89 9.18 -16.87 2.21
C SER A 89 10.44 -16.22 2.77
N GLY A 90 10.33 -15.57 3.93
CA GLY A 90 11.50 -15.03 4.62
C GLY A 90 12.57 -16.10 4.89
N LEU A 91 12.14 -17.34 5.16
CA LEU A 91 13.04 -18.48 5.40
C LEU A 91 13.86 -18.81 4.14
N ASP A 92 13.19 -18.95 3.00
CA ASP A 92 13.85 -19.23 1.72
C ASP A 92 14.76 -18.06 1.31
N ALA A 93 14.29 -16.83 1.50
CA ALA A 93 15.04 -15.63 1.20
C ALA A 93 16.37 -15.57 1.98
N ASN A 94 16.44 -16.08 3.20
CA ASN A 94 17.69 -16.14 3.97
C ASN A 94 18.66 -17.15 3.36
N GLY A 95 18.19 -18.35 3.01
CA GLY A 95 18.98 -19.37 2.32
C GLY A 95 19.48 -18.93 0.94
N LEU A 96 18.74 -18.02 0.29
CA LEU A 96 19.08 -17.41 -1.00
C LEU A 96 19.91 -16.11 -0.88
N LYS A 97 20.38 -15.77 0.33
CA LYS A 97 21.15 -14.54 0.63
C LYS A 97 20.39 -13.23 0.33
N LEU A 98 19.07 -13.25 0.22
CA LEU A 98 18.25 -12.05 0.04
C LEU A 98 17.94 -11.30 1.34
N VAL A 99 18.02 -11.97 2.49
CA VAL A 99 17.91 -11.34 3.82
C VAL A 99 19.03 -11.81 4.75
N ASP A 100 19.47 -10.93 5.64
CA ASP A 100 20.61 -11.20 6.52
C ASP A 100 20.19 -11.91 7.81
N GLU A 101 19.11 -11.44 8.44
CA GLU A 101 18.65 -11.97 9.72
C GLU A 101 17.11 -12.04 9.84
N PHE A 102 16.64 -12.99 10.64
CA PHE A 102 15.25 -13.05 11.08
C PHE A 102 15.01 -12.14 12.28
N GLY A 103 13.87 -11.46 12.29
CA GLY A 103 13.46 -10.61 13.40
C GLY A 103 12.21 -9.81 13.11
N GLY A 104 11.85 -8.96 14.07
CA GLY A 104 10.84 -7.91 13.93
C GLY A 104 11.47 -6.53 14.06
N ILE A 105 10.62 -5.50 14.06
CA ILE A 105 11.04 -4.09 14.10
C ILE A 105 11.94 -3.76 15.30
N LEU A 106 11.70 -4.36 16.48
CA LEU A 106 12.52 -4.12 17.67
C LEU A 106 13.95 -4.64 17.52
N LYS A 107 14.13 -5.80 16.88
CA LYS A 107 15.47 -6.35 16.60
C LYS A 107 16.20 -5.48 15.58
N ALA A 108 15.51 -5.06 14.51
CA ALA A 108 16.07 -4.14 13.52
C ALA A 108 16.50 -2.80 14.16
N TYR A 109 15.69 -2.28 15.09
CA TYR A 109 16.02 -1.08 15.86
C TYR A 109 17.28 -1.25 16.72
N GLU A 110 17.39 -2.34 17.48
CA GLU A 110 18.59 -2.59 18.31
C GLU A 110 19.85 -2.75 17.45
N MET A 111 19.74 -3.41 16.29
CA MET A 111 20.84 -3.53 15.33
C MET A 111 21.27 -2.16 14.78
N ALA A 112 20.31 -1.35 14.32
CA ALA A 112 20.58 0.00 13.81
C ALA A 112 21.17 0.93 14.89
N LYS A 113 20.69 0.83 16.13
CA LYS A 113 21.23 1.59 17.26
C LYS A 113 22.69 1.21 17.55
N LYS A 114 22.98 -0.10 17.54
CA LYS A 114 24.34 -0.62 17.73
C LYS A 114 25.28 -0.14 16.62
N GLU A 115 24.86 -0.19 15.36
CA GLU A 115 25.68 0.21 14.21
C GLU A 115 25.88 1.73 14.10
N SER A 116 24.91 2.53 14.54
CA SER A 116 25.00 4.00 14.52
C SER A 116 25.85 4.58 15.65
N GLY A 117 26.26 3.79 16.63
CA GLY A 117 27.09 4.25 17.75
C GLY A 117 26.38 5.18 18.74
N ILE A 118 25.04 5.25 18.70
CA ILE A 118 24.26 6.09 19.63
C ILE A 118 24.34 5.49 21.03
N ALA A 119 25.02 6.21 21.94
CA ALA A 119 25.09 5.86 23.35
C ALA A 119 23.84 6.35 24.09
N GLY A 120 23.24 5.50 24.93
CA GLY A 120 22.14 5.87 25.83
C GLY A 120 20.73 5.57 25.29
N ALA A 121 19.72 6.25 25.84
CA ALA A 121 18.33 6.05 25.44
C ALA A 121 18.05 6.74 24.11
N SER A 122 17.41 6.01 23.19
CA SER A 122 16.93 6.53 21.91
C SER A 122 15.43 6.25 21.82
N ASN A 123 14.68 7.19 21.26
CA ASN A 123 13.23 7.06 21.12
C ASN A 123 12.89 6.53 19.74
N LEU A 124 12.16 5.42 19.68
CA LEU A 124 11.55 4.92 18.45
C LEU A 124 10.29 5.76 18.17
N ILE A 125 10.32 6.53 17.08
CA ILE A 125 9.15 7.31 16.63
C ILE A 125 8.55 6.60 15.42
N ILE A 126 7.27 6.24 15.51
CA ILE A 126 6.53 5.63 14.40
C ILE A 126 5.88 6.74 13.57
N LEU A 127 6.15 6.73 12.26
CA LEU A 127 5.60 7.68 11.30
C LEU A 127 4.72 6.98 10.23
N PRO A 128 3.70 7.66 9.69
CA PRO A 128 3.19 8.96 10.13
C PRO A 128 2.58 8.88 11.55
N ARG A 129 2.61 10.00 12.29
CA ARG A 129 1.99 10.08 13.62
C ARG A 129 0.55 9.58 13.50
N GLN A 130 0.18 8.53 14.22
CA GLN A 130 -1.21 8.12 14.31
C GLN A 130 -1.99 9.30 14.88
N LYS A 131 -2.98 9.79 14.12
CA LYS A 131 -3.83 10.89 14.59
C LYS A 131 -4.44 10.48 15.91
N SER A 132 -4.42 11.37 16.90
CA SER A 132 -5.06 11.08 18.18
C SER A 132 -6.57 10.87 17.95
N PRO A 133 -7.28 10.13 18.82
CA PRO A 133 -8.73 10.01 18.72
C PRO A 133 -9.43 11.38 18.65
N PHE A 134 -8.87 12.40 19.31
CA PHE A 134 -9.36 13.77 19.25
C PHE A 134 -9.11 14.43 17.89
N GLU A 135 -7.97 14.21 17.26
CA GLU A 135 -7.66 14.72 15.91
C GLU A 135 -8.52 14.03 14.83
N VAL A 136 -8.72 12.70 14.95
CA VAL A 136 -9.63 11.96 14.06
C VAL A 136 -11.07 12.43 14.25
N PHE A 137 -11.49 12.60 15.50
CA PHE A 137 -12.81 13.14 15.84
C PHE A 137 -12.96 14.57 15.32
N SER A 138 -12.00 15.46 15.56
CA SER A 138 -12.06 16.85 15.09
C SER A 138 -12.10 16.92 13.58
N GLU A 139 -11.34 16.10 12.85
CA GLU A 139 -11.42 16.03 11.39
C GLU A 139 -12.74 15.45 10.88
N MET A 140 -13.33 14.46 11.58
CA MET A 140 -14.67 13.97 11.26
C MET A 140 -15.73 15.06 11.48
N PHE A 141 -15.55 15.89 12.50
CA PHE A 141 -16.39 17.04 12.82
C PHE A 141 -16.13 18.27 11.95
N GLU A 142 -14.91 18.46 11.42
CA GLU A 142 -14.57 19.54 10.49
C GLU A 142 -15.08 19.24 9.08
N ASN A 143 -15.04 17.96 8.67
CA ASN A 143 -15.56 17.52 7.37
C ASN A 143 -17.09 17.37 7.33
N GLN A 144 -17.77 17.43 8.48
CA GLN A 144 -19.22 17.58 8.56
C GLN A 144 -19.53 18.95 9.15
N GLY A 145 -19.82 19.92 8.28
CA GLY A 145 -20.24 21.27 8.67
C GLY A 145 -21.22 21.23 9.84
N PHE A 146 -20.97 22.11 10.81
CA PHE A 146 -21.54 22.21 12.16
C PHE A 146 -23.08 22.37 12.24
N ASP A 147 -23.81 22.21 11.13
CA ASP A 147 -25.26 22.38 11.04
C ASP A 147 -26.06 21.15 11.46
N ALA A 148 -25.46 19.96 11.51
CA ALA A 148 -26.20 18.72 11.80
C ALA A 148 -26.38 18.41 13.31
N PHE A 149 -25.54 18.96 14.20
CA PHE A 149 -25.52 18.57 15.62
C PHE A 149 -26.35 19.46 16.55
N LEU A 150 -26.64 20.71 16.16
CA LEU A 150 -27.44 21.63 16.97
C LEU A 150 -28.94 21.63 16.63
N SER A 151 -29.43 20.68 15.82
CA SER A 151 -30.88 20.54 15.71
C SER A 151 -31.43 20.16 17.10
N ILE A 152 -32.11 21.11 17.71
CA ILE A 152 -32.83 20.97 18.97
C ILE A 152 -33.74 19.73 18.91
N ASP A 153 -34.19 19.35 17.71
CA ASP A 153 -34.94 18.14 17.41
C ASP A 153 -34.22 16.83 17.77
N SER A 154 -32.91 16.73 17.55
CA SER A 154 -32.14 15.52 17.89
C SER A 154 -31.96 15.37 19.41
N LEU A 155 -31.70 16.47 20.13
CA LEU A 155 -31.63 16.46 21.59
C LEU A 155 -33.00 16.22 22.24
N LEU A 156 -34.08 16.79 21.68
CA LEU A 156 -35.46 16.51 22.10
C LEU A 156 -35.82 15.04 21.86
N SER A 157 -35.34 14.43 20.76
CA SER A 157 -35.57 13.00 20.50
C SER A 157 -34.88 12.09 21.54
N ILE A 158 -33.69 12.44 22.02
CA ILE A 158 -32.95 11.68 23.04
C ILE A 158 -33.61 11.85 24.42
N LEU A 159 -34.02 13.07 24.76
CA LEU A 159 -34.72 13.37 26.02
C LEU A 159 -36.12 12.74 26.07
N THR A 160 -36.82 12.63 24.94
CA THR A 160 -38.11 11.94 24.85
C THR A 160 -37.99 10.41 24.78
N LYS A 161 -36.91 9.85 24.21
CA LYS A 161 -36.67 8.39 24.21
C LYS A 161 -36.23 7.83 25.56
N SER A 162 -35.66 8.65 26.44
CA SER A 162 -35.22 8.22 27.78
C SER A 162 -36.37 7.91 28.75
N ASN A 163 -37.54 8.54 28.59
CA ASN A 163 -38.68 8.31 29.48
C ASN A 163 -39.42 6.98 29.25
N ASN A 164 -39.04 6.21 28.22
CA ASN A 164 -39.73 4.96 27.87
C ASN A 164 -38.87 3.69 28.03
N LYS A 165 -37.67 3.79 28.62
CA LYS A 165 -36.78 2.62 28.85
C LYS A 165 -36.67 2.15 30.32
N ASN A 166 -37.24 2.86 31.29
CA ASN A 166 -37.20 2.45 32.71
C ASN A 166 -38.12 1.27 33.09
N LYS A 167 -38.60 0.47 32.12
CA LYS A 167 -39.48 -0.68 32.40
C LYS A 167 -38.90 -2.04 32.02
N ILE A 168 -37.71 -2.13 31.44
CA ILE A 168 -37.15 -3.42 31.00
C ILE A 168 -35.63 -3.41 31.19
N MET A 169 -35.10 -4.41 31.90
CA MET A 169 -33.67 -4.66 32.21
C MET A 169 -33.12 -4.11 33.53
N ALA A 170 -33.81 -4.43 34.63
CA ALA A 170 -33.12 -4.83 35.86
C ALA A 170 -32.81 -6.35 35.76
N LYS A 171 -31.61 -6.76 36.22
CA LYS A 171 -30.94 -8.10 36.15
C LYS A 171 -30.07 -8.24 34.88
N SER A 172 -28.77 -8.54 34.89
CA SER A 172 -27.87 -9.17 35.88
C SER A 172 -26.38 -8.95 35.48
N GLN A 173 -25.49 -9.06 36.48
CA GLN A 173 -24.05 -8.71 36.58
C GLN A 173 -23.03 -9.31 35.57
N PRO A 174 -21.77 -8.77 35.52
CA PRO A 174 -20.72 -9.18 34.60
C PRO A 174 -19.86 -10.35 35.14
N VAL A 175 -19.35 -11.19 34.25
CA VAL A 175 -18.39 -12.26 34.53
C VAL A 175 -17.04 -11.89 33.89
N TYR A 176 -15.99 -11.82 34.71
CA TYR A 176 -14.58 -11.82 34.29
C TYR A 176 -14.05 -13.25 34.32
N ILE A 177 -13.27 -13.66 33.32
CA ILE A 177 -12.40 -14.84 33.42
C ILE A 177 -11.07 -14.56 32.72
N ASN A 178 -9.99 -14.98 33.38
CA ASN A 178 -8.56 -14.92 33.05
C ASN A 178 -8.17 -15.33 31.63
#